data_AF-A0A447TQ38-F1
#
_entry.id   AF-A0A447TQ38-F1
#
_cell.length_a   1.000
_cell.length_b   1.000
_cell.length_c   1.000
_cell.angle_alpha   90.00
_cell.angle_beta   90.00
_cell.angle_gamma   90.00
#
_symmetry.space_group_name_H-M   'P 1'
#
loop_
_entity.id
_entity.type
_entity.pdbx_description
1 polymer ?
#
loop_
_entity_poly.entity_id
_entity_poly.type
_entity_poly.pdbx_seq_one_letter_code
_entity_poly.pdbx_strand_id
1 'polypeptide(L)'
;MIFIRQYTSFCARRAAAIPTGRFFGSNLWRYIDYPIERAIPHVVRESVEAIRMWEPRCRLLKVTPTIDGEHLTLRVQWRAADGVINSTEVLWR
;
A
#
# COMPACT_ATOMS: atom_id res chain seq x y z
N MET A 1 14.42 0.65 -1.78
CA MET A 1 14.18 -0.32 -2.89
C MET A 1 13.76 -1.74 -2.43
N ILE A 2 13.93 -2.12 -1.16
CA ILE A 2 13.43 -3.41 -0.60
C ILE A 2 11.94 -3.31 -0.19
N PHE A 3 11.44 -2.10 0.03
CA PHE A 3 10.18 -1.88 0.73
C PHE A 3 8.92 -2.17 -0.09
N ILE A 4 8.95 -1.94 -1.40
CA ILE A 4 7.78 -2.17 -2.26
C ILE A 4 7.55 -3.67 -2.52
N ARG A 5 8.59 -4.51 -2.46
CA ARG A 5 8.41 -5.98 -2.45
C ARG A 5 7.86 -6.50 -1.11
N GLN A 6 8.08 -5.78 0.00
CA GLN A 6 7.52 -6.13 1.31
C GLN A 6 6.14 -5.49 1.58
N TYR A 7 5.53 -4.82 0.59
CA TYR A 7 4.23 -4.15 0.76
C TYR A 7 3.07 -5.11 1.08
N THR A 8 3.13 -6.36 0.59
CA THR A 8 2.24 -7.45 1.02
C THR A 8 2.27 -7.65 2.53
N SER A 9 3.44 -7.49 3.14
CA SER A 9 3.65 -7.58 4.59
C SER A 9 3.38 -6.24 5.30
N PHE A 10 3.20 -5.13 4.57
CA PHE A 10 2.87 -3.79 5.08
C PHE A 10 1.37 -3.62 5.30
N CYS A 11 0.53 -4.16 4.40
CA CYS A 11 -0.93 -4.16 4.56
C CYS A 11 -1.40 -5.07 5.70
N ALA A 12 -0.68 -6.16 5.97
CA ALA A 12 -1.04 -7.11 7.01
C ALA A 12 -0.58 -6.70 8.42
N ARG A 13 0.34 -5.72 8.56
CA ARG A 13 0.90 -5.34 9.86
C ARG A 13 0.22 -4.10 10.43
N ARG A 14 -0.37 -4.27 11.62
CA ARG A 14 -0.90 -3.18 12.44
C ARG A 14 0.20 -2.13 12.64
N ALA A 15 -0.16 -0.86 12.45
CA ALA A 15 0.74 0.26 12.68
C ALA A 15 1.41 0.12 14.07
N ALA A 16 2.71 -0.13 14.07
CA ALA A 16 3.53 -0.28 15.25
C ALA A 16 4.69 0.71 15.18
N ALA A 17 5.02 1.33 16.31
CA ALA A 17 6.19 2.20 16.39
C ALA A 17 7.45 1.35 16.23
N ILE A 18 8.30 1.67 15.25
CA ILE A 18 9.63 1.08 15.16
C ILE A 18 10.64 1.91 15.97
N PRO A 19 11.77 1.34 16.42
CA PRO A 19 12.74 2.02 17.30
C PRO A 19 13.29 3.34 16.77
N THR A 20 13.15 3.60 15.45
CA THR A 20 13.54 4.85 14.80
C THR A 20 12.50 5.97 14.89
N GLY A 21 11.44 5.81 15.70
CA GLY A 21 10.44 6.86 15.97
C GLY A 21 9.43 7.09 14.84
N ARG A 22 9.37 6.18 13.85
CA ARG A 22 8.38 6.21 12.76
C ARG A 22 7.30 5.15 12.97
N PHE A 23 6.07 5.43 12.56
CA PHE A 23 4.95 4.49 12.60
C PHE A 23 4.97 3.57 11.41
N PHE A 24 5.38 2.31 11.62
CA PHE A 24 5.49 1.32 10.56
C PHE A 24 4.20 0.49 10.45
N GLY A 25 3.57 0.50 9.28
CA GLY A 25 2.32 -0.21 9.00
C GLY A 25 1.22 0.75 8.57
N SER A 26 0.01 0.22 8.45
CA SER A 26 -1.16 0.94 7.95
C SER A 26 -2.34 0.79 8.92
N ASN A 27 -3.28 1.74 8.90
CA ASN A 27 -4.52 1.60 9.68
C ASN A 27 -5.59 0.81 8.92
N LEU A 28 -5.18 -0.06 7.98
CA LEU A 28 -6.04 -0.89 7.15
C LEU A 28 -7.01 -1.76 7.96
N TRP A 29 -6.61 -2.17 9.16
CA TRP A 29 -7.44 -2.94 10.09
C TRP A 29 -8.76 -2.25 10.47
N ARG A 30 -8.84 -0.92 10.41
CA ARG A 30 -10.07 -0.16 10.71
C ARG A 30 -11.15 -0.32 9.64
N TYR A 31 -10.79 -0.82 8.46
CA TYR A 31 -11.65 -0.93 7.29
C TYR A 31 -11.93 -2.39 6.91
N ILE A 32 -11.59 -3.35 7.78
CA ILE A 32 -11.83 -4.77 7.51
C ILE A 32 -13.33 -5.10 7.48
N ASP A 33 -14.10 -4.45 8.36
CA ASP A 33 -15.56 -4.61 8.49
C ASP A 33 -16.35 -3.85 7.40
N TYR A 34 -15.66 -3.03 6.59
CA TYR A 34 -16.32 -2.28 5.53
C TYR A 34 -16.54 -3.17 4.30
N PRO A 35 -17.67 -2.97 3.58
CA PRO A 35 -17.84 -3.61 2.26
C PRO A 35 -16.70 -3.17 1.33
N ILE A 36 -16.20 -4.09 0.47
CA ILE A 36 -15.03 -3.85 -0.41
C ILE A 36 -15.13 -2.48 -1.08
N GLU A 37 -16.29 -2.16 -1.65
CA GLU A 37 -16.55 -0.93 -2.40
C GLU A 37 -16.27 0.34 -1.59
N ARG A 38 -16.61 0.34 -0.30
CA ARG A 38 -16.34 1.48 0.60
C ARG A 38 -14.92 1.47 1.14
N ALA A 39 -14.31 0.29 1.29
CA ALA A 39 -12.95 0.17 1.81
C ALA A 39 -11.89 0.61 0.79
N ILE A 40 -12.10 0.40 -0.52
CA ILE A 40 -11.15 0.73 -1.59
C ILE A 40 -10.53 2.13 -1.49
N PRO A 41 -11.30 3.24 -1.43
CA PRO A 41 -10.69 4.57 -1.38
C PRO A 41 -9.84 4.78 -0.11
N HIS A 42 -10.23 4.18 1.02
CA HIS A 42 -9.46 4.24 2.26
C HIS A 42 -8.16 3.42 2.16
N VAL A 43 -8.26 2.21 1.62
CA VAL A 43 -7.12 1.30 1.40
C VAL A 43 -6.09 1.91 0.46
N VAL A 44 -6.56 2.50 -0.63
CA VAL A 44 -5.72 3.22 -1.60
C VAL A 44 -5.07 4.44 -0.94
N ARG A 45 -5.83 5.25 -0.19
CA ARG A 45 -5.29 6.43 0.50
C ARG A 45 -4.18 6.06 1.49
N GLU A 46 -4.42 5.08 2.36
CA GLU A 46 -3.41 4.61 3.34
C GLU A 46 -2.16 4.08 2.65
N SER A 47 -2.33 3.34 1.54
CA SER A 47 -1.21 2.85 0.74
C SER A 47 -0.40 4.01 0.14
N VAL A 48 -1.07 5.01 -0.44
CA VAL A 48 -0.42 6.18 -1.04
C VAL A 48 0.34 6.99 0.01
N GLU A 49 -0.28 7.26 1.16
CA GLU A 49 0.31 8.03 2.25
C GLU A 49 1.54 7.32 2.82
N ALA A 50 1.45 6.01 3.03
CA ALA A 50 2.58 5.21 3.46
C ALA A 50 3.74 5.25 2.46
N ILE A 51 3.49 5.06 1.16
CA ILE A 51 4.56 5.15 0.14
C ILE A 51 5.23 6.52 0.20
N ARG A 52 4.45 7.60 0.28
CA ARG A 52 4.97 8.97 0.33
C ARG A 52 5.80 9.24 1.58
N MET A 53 5.39 8.72 2.74
CA MET A 53 6.09 8.92 4.00
C MET A 53 7.42 8.14 4.05
N TRP A 54 7.42 6.91 3.52
CA TRP A 54 8.55 5.99 3.68
C TRP A 54 9.56 6.03 2.54
N GLU A 55 9.12 6.32 1.31
CA GLU A 55 9.97 6.32 0.12
C GLU A 55 9.69 7.58 -0.73
N PRO A 56 10.03 8.80 -0.25
CA PRO A 56 9.79 10.06 -0.98
C PRO A 56 10.56 10.15 -2.30
N ARG A 57 11.59 9.33 -2.46
CA ARG A 57 12.38 9.19 -3.70
C ARG A 57 11.65 8.39 -4.79
N CYS A 58 10.64 7.60 -4.43
CA CYS A 58 9.81 6.86 -5.38
C CYS A 58 8.60 7.70 -5.76
N ARG A 59 8.42 7.97 -7.06
CA ARG A 59 7.25 8.72 -7.54
C ARG A 59 6.13 7.75 -7.87
N LEU A 60 5.09 7.74 -7.04
CA LEU A 60 3.88 6.97 -7.31
C LEU A 60 3.21 7.50 -8.60
N LEU A 61 2.92 6.62 -9.54
CA LEU A 61 2.27 6.98 -10.81
C LEU A 61 0.78 6.71 -10.76
N LYS A 62 0.40 5.48 -10.41
CA LYS A 62 -0.99 5.03 -10.44
C LYS A 62 -1.23 3.90 -9.46
N VAL A 63 -2.39 3.89 -8.82
CA VAL A 63 -2.88 2.75 -8.04
C VAL A 63 -4.18 2.31 -8.68
N THR A 64 -4.25 1.04 -9.09
CA THR A 64 -5.44 0.44 -9.71
C THR A 64 -5.92 -0.69 -8.80
N PRO A 65 -6.98 -0.46 -8.01
CA PRO A 65 -7.65 -1.54 -7.28
C PRO A 65 -8.42 -2.41 -8.28
N THR A 66 -8.30 -3.72 -8.15
CA THR A 66 -9.01 -4.74 -8.93
C THR A 66 -9.72 -5.64 -7.93
N ILE A 67 -11.01 -5.88 -8.10
CA ILE A 67 -11.78 -6.77 -7.24
C ILE A 67 -11.97 -8.09 -7.97
N ASP A 68 -11.66 -9.20 -7.31
CA ASP A 68 -11.92 -10.56 -7.78
C ASP A 68 -12.71 -11.31 -6.71
N GLY A 69 -14.04 -11.21 -6.79
CA GLY A 69 -14.95 -11.74 -5.78
C GLY A 69 -14.76 -11.11 -4.40
N GLU A 70 -14.28 -11.90 -3.44
CA GLU A 70 -13.98 -11.45 -2.07
C GLU A 70 -12.58 -10.84 -1.93
N HIS A 71 -11.73 -11.04 -2.96
CA HIS A 71 -10.35 -10.60 -2.97
C HIS A 71 -10.19 -9.22 -3.62
N LEU A 72 -9.34 -8.36 -3.06
CA LEU A 72 -8.96 -7.09 -3.69
C LEU A 72 -7.48 -7.11 -4.03
N THR A 73 -7.15 -6.99 -5.30
CA THR A 73 -5.76 -6.80 -5.72
C THR A 73 -5.47 -5.33 -6.00
N LEU A 74 -4.50 -4.76 -5.31
CA LEU A 74 -4.00 -3.41 -5.55
C LEU A 74 -2.80 -3.48 -6.48
N ARG A 75 -2.97 -3.00 -7.72
CA ARG A 75 -1.86 -2.83 -8.65
C ARG A 75 -1.29 -1.43 -8.52
N VAL A 76 -0.08 -1.34 -7.97
CA VAL A 76 0.63 -0.09 -7.74
C VAL A 76 1.71 0.08 -8.81
N GLN A 77 1.59 1.12 -9.62
CA GLN A 77 2.61 1.55 -10.57
C GLN A 77 3.39 2.73 -9.98
N TRP A 78 4.70 2.61 -9.98
CA TRP A 78 5.60 3.59 -9.39
C TRP A 78 6.86 3.72 -10.23
N ARG A 79 7.48 4.90 -10.16
CA ARG A 79 8.73 5.20 -10.85
C ARG A 79 9.84 5.30 -9.82
N ALA A 80 10.88 4.48 -9.99
CA ALA A 80 12.10 4.59 -9.21
C ALA A 80 12.86 5.87 -9.60
N ALA A 81 13.78 6.31 -8.73
CA ALA A 81 14.69 7.43 -9.03
C ALA A 81 15.49 7.19 -10.33
N ASP A 82 15.75 5.91 -10.65
CA ASP A 82 16.46 5.47 -11.86
C ASP A 82 15.64 5.62 -13.15
N GLY A 83 14.42 6.16 -13.05
CA GLY A 83 13.52 6.42 -14.17
C GLY A 83 12.70 5.21 -14.62
N VAL A 84 13.00 4.01 -14.11
CA VAL A 84 12.30 2.77 -14.42
C VAL A 84 10.91 2.76 -13.81
N ILE A 85 9.90 2.48 -14.65
CA ILE A 85 8.52 2.27 -14.24
C ILE A 85 8.39 0.81 -13.79
N ASN A 86 8.02 0.62 -12.54
CA ASN A 86 7.79 -0.69 -11.94
C ASN A 86 6.30 -0.82 -11.61
N SER A 87 5.80 -2.05 -11.70
CA SER A 87 4.47 -2.41 -11.24
C SER A 87 4.57 -3.46 -10.14
N THR A 88 3.75 -3.31 -9.11
CA THR A 88 3.68 -4.26 -8.00
C THR A 88 2.23 -4.57 -7.71
N GLU A 89 1.93 -5.86 -7.57
CA GLU A 89 0.61 -6.35 -7.23
C GLU A 89 0.60 -6.73 -5.76
N VAL A 90 -0.41 -6.23 -5.04
CA VAL A 90 -0.59 -6.46 -3.62
C VAL A 90 -1.98 -7.06 -3.45
N LEU A 91 -2.03 -8.35 -3.11
CA LEU A 91 -3.27 -9.00 -2.70
C LEU A 91 -3.69 -8.45 -1.33
N TRP A 92 -4.87 -7.86 -1.28
CA TRP A 92 -5.59 -7.45 -0.08
C TRP A 92 -6.85 -8.30 0.04
N ARG A 93 -6.85 -9.17 1.05
CA ARG A 93 -7.89 -10.15 1.37
C ARG A 93 -8.30 -11.07 0.24
#